data_AF-A0A8T3SI72-F1
#
_entry.id   AF-A0A8T3SI72-F1
#
_cell.length_a   1.000
_cell.length_b   1.000
_cell.length_c   1.000
_cell.angle_alpha   90.00
_cell.angle_beta   90.00
_cell.angle_gamma   90.00
#
_symmetry.space_group_name_H-M   'P 1'
#
loop_
_entity.id
_entity.type
_entity.pdbx_description
1 polymer ?
#
loop_
_entity_poly.entity_id
_entity_poly.type
_entity_poly.pdbx_seq_one_letter_code
_entity_poly.pdbx_strand_id
1 'polypeptide(L)'
;MRHFYSLGPLIMTIGFLPFNGLLGAAASTTAIDSIVPEKRIITLAPPAKEIVEAPSGFMHCFTVKEGWNQTLWVPEHRVCQYENSSQGVAWIQGYWNCSQHRIDSNECTGWEWKPPHWEPTFAVF
;
A
#
# COMPACT_ATOMS: atom_id res chain seq x y z
N MET A 1 19.40 33.72 1.81
CA MET A 1 18.25 33.97 2.71
C MET A 1 18.02 32.75 3.58
N ARG A 2 17.65 33.00 4.84
CA ARG A 2 17.29 32.07 5.93
C ARG A 2 18.45 31.61 6.82
N HIS A 3 18.61 32.42 7.88
CA HIS A 3 19.26 32.10 9.14
C HIS A 3 18.61 30.88 9.81
N PHE A 4 19.44 30.01 10.40
CA PHE A 4 19.05 29.07 11.44
C PHE A 4 19.72 29.48 12.75
N TYR A 5 18.92 30.09 13.63
CA TYR A 5 19.06 30.08 15.09
C TYR A 5 17.69 29.54 15.57
N SER A 6 17.47 28.84 16.69
CA SER A 6 18.12 28.85 17.99
C SER A 6 17.57 27.67 18.83
N LEU A 7 18.48 27.01 19.55
CA LEU A 7 18.40 26.49 20.92
C LEU A 7 17.01 26.37 21.61
N GLY A 8 16.66 25.12 21.96
CA GLY A 8 16.30 24.65 23.31
C GLY A 8 15.01 25.16 23.98
N PRO A 9 14.06 24.28 24.35
CA PRO A 9 13.04 24.65 25.32
C PRO A 9 13.62 24.62 26.75
N LEU A 10 13.57 25.77 27.42
CA LEU A 10 13.72 25.91 28.87
C LEU A 10 12.63 25.08 29.56
N ILE A 11 13.04 24.10 30.37
CA ILE A 11 12.14 23.38 31.28
C ILE A 11 11.94 24.29 32.50
N MET A 12 10.80 24.97 32.55
CA MET A 12 10.33 25.71 33.73
C MET A 12 9.58 24.74 34.64
N THR A 13 10.24 24.28 35.69
CA THR A 13 9.63 23.47 36.75
C THR A 13 8.67 24.32 37.57
N ILE A 14 7.37 24.12 37.37
CA ILE A 14 6.32 24.70 38.22
C ILE A 14 6.12 23.77 39.41
N GLY A 15 6.44 24.27 40.60
CA GLY A 15 6.25 23.60 41.88
C GLY A 15 4.77 23.43 42.23
N PHE A 16 4.46 22.22 42.67
CA PHE A 16 3.19 21.75 43.22
C PHE A 16 2.80 22.46 44.53
N LEU A 17 1.54 22.82 44.66
CA LEU A 17 0.85 22.94 45.96
C LEU A 17 -0.40 22.06 45.97
N PRO A 18 -0.80 21.51 47.13
CA PRO A 18 -1.81 20.47 47.23
C PRO A 18 -3.21 21.10 47.36
N PHE A 19 -4.15 20.67 46.53
CA PHE A 19 -5.56 21.01 46.72
C PHE A 19 -6.45 19.78 46.50
N ASN A 20 -7.26 19.52 47.53
CA ASN A 20 -8.25 18.48 47.63
C ASN A 20 -9.34 18.59 46.56
N GLY A 21 -9.74 17.43 46.02
CA GLY A 21 -11.09 17.11 45.59
C GLY A 21 -11.65 17.87 44.38
N LEU A 22 -11.70 17.22 43.23
CA LEU A 22 -12.86 17.30 42.33
C LEU A 22 -12.81 16.17 41.30
N LEU A 23 -14.00 15.67 40.96
CA LEU A 23 -14.32 14.58 40.05
C LEU A 23 -13.35 14.41 38.87
N GLY A 24 -12.86 13.19 38.71
CA GLY A 24 -12.18 12.74 37.50
C GLY A 24 -13.10 12.82 36.29
N ALA A 25 -12.92 13.83 35.46
CA ALA A 25 -13.34 13.78 34.07
C ALA A 25 -12.23 13.07 33.28
N ALA A 26 -12.40 11.76 33.07
CA ALA A 26 -11.61 11.04 32.08
C ALA A 26 -11.99 11.62 30.71
N ALA A 27 -11.19 12.58 30.23
CA ALA A 27 -11.28 13.07 28.86
C ALA A 27 -10.97 11.87 27.95
N SER A 28 -12.03 11.26 27.42
CA SER A 28 -11.92 10.24 26.39
C SER A 28 -11.50 10.97 25.12
N THR A 29 -10.19 11.04 24.87
CA THR A 29 -9.65 11.49 23.59
C THR A 29 -10.11 10.48 22.55
N THR A 30 -11.26 10.73 21.93
CA THR A 30 -11.66 10.03 20.71
C THR A 30 -10.63 10.39 19.66
N ALA A 31 -9.69 9.49 19.40
CA ALA A 31 -8.88 9.53 18.20
C ALA A 31 -9.87 9.51 17.02
N ILE A 32 -10.10 10.67 16.41
CA ILE A 32 -10.80 10.75 15.14
C ILE A 32 -9.78 10.22 14.13
N ASP A 33 -9.83 8.91 13.91
CA ASP A 33 -9.11 8.27 12.84
C ASP A 33 -9.65 8.90 11.54
N SER A 34 -8.87 9.81 10.97
CA SER A 34 -9.25 10.46 9.73
C SER A 34 -9.11 9.40 8.65
N ILE A 35 -10.23 8.78 8.29
CA ILE A 35 -10.31 7.82 7.19
C ILE A 35 -10.00 8.60 5.92
N VAL A 36 -8.72 8.67 5.56
CA VAL A 36 -8.29 9.17 4.25
C VAL A 36 -8.79 8.13 3.25
N PRO A 37 -9.75 8.44 2.36
CA PRO A 37 -10.22 7.48 1.39
C PRO A 37 -9.04 7.05 0.52
N GLU A 38 -8.76 5.75 0.49
CA GLU A 38 -7.72 5.20 -0.36
C GLU A 38 -8.05 5.57 -1.81
N LYS A 39 -7.14 6.33 -2.43
CA LYS A 39 -7.32 6.80 -3.81
C LYS A 39 -7.39 5.57 -4.71
N ARG A 40 -8.51 5.30 -5.36
CA ARG A 40 -8.69 4.14 -6.26
C ARG A 40 -8.79 4.61 -7.71
N ILE A 41 -8.15 3.89 -8.63
CA ILE A 41 -8.37 4.09 -10.06
C ILE A 41 -9.75 3.55 -10.44
N ILE A 42 -10.57 4.39 -11.07
CA ILE A 42 -11.97 4.04 -11.41
C ILE A 42 -12.11 3.44 -12.81
N THR A 43 -11.17 3.72 -13.70
CA THR A 43 -11.15 3.13 -15.04
C THR A 43 -10.87 1.64 -14.92
N LEU A 44 -11.65 0.81 -15.60
CA LEU A 44 -11.38 -0.62 -15.67
C LEU A 44 -10.13 -0.89 -16.52
N ALA A 45 -9.32 -1.84 -16.08
CA ALA A 45 -8.25 -2.37 -16.91
C ALA A 45 -8.84 -3.04 -18.16
N PRO A 46 -8.13 -3.02 -19.30
CA PRO A 46 -8.54 -3.79 -20.46
C PRO A 46 -8.60 -5.30 -20.13
N PRO A 47 -9.25 -6.12 -20.98
CA PRO A 47 -9.14 -7.57 -20.87
C PRO A 47 -7.68 -8.04 -20.89
N ALA A 48 -7.40 -9.16 -20.22
CA ALA A 48 -6.07 -9.77 -20.24
C ALA A 48 -5.62 -10.04 -21.69
N LYS A 49 -4.36 -9.71 -22.01
CA LYS A 49 -3.82 -9.99 -23.35
C LYS A 49 -3.51 -11.48 -23.56
N GLU A 50 -3.14 -12.15 -22.48
CA GLU A 50 -2.74 -13.55 -22.49
C GLU A 50 -3.11 -14.19 -21.15
N ILE A 51 -3.57 -15.44 -21.22
CA ILE A 51 -3.86 -16.27 -20.04
C ILE A 51 -2.94 -17.48 -20.12
N VAL A 52 -1.80 -17.39 -19.45
CA VAL A 52 -0.91 -18.54 -19.24
C VAL A 52 -1.20 -19.12 -17.87
N GLU A 53 -1.57 -20.39 -17.84
CA GLU A 53 -1.80 -21.12 -16.60
C GLU A 53 -0.52 -21.20 -15.77
N ALA A 54 -0.69 -21.17 -14.45
CA ALA A 54 0.44 -21.32 -13.54
C ALA A 54 1.06 -22.71 -13.71
N PRO A 55 2.40 -22.82 -13.76
CA PRO A 55 3.09 -24.11 -13.77
C PRO A 55 2.65 -25.01 -12.61
N SER A 56 2.56 -26.32 -12.84
CA SER A 56 2.17 -27.27 -11.78
C SER A 56 3.19 -27.30 -10.62
N GLY A 57 2.75 -27.75 -9.44
CA GLY A 57 3.63 -27.92 -8.28
C GLY A 57 3.75 -26.69 -7.37
N PHE A 58 2.83 -25.73 -7.50
CA PHE A 58 2.71 -24.63 -6.54
C PHE A 58 2.26 -25.15 -5.17
N MET A 59 2.80 -24.55 -4.10
CA MET A 59 2.35 -24.80 -2.73
C MET A 59 1.00 -24.13 -2.47
N HIS A 60 0.88 -22.87 -2.89
CA HIS A 60 -0.28 -22.03 -2.63
C HIS A 60 -0.43 -20.99 -3.73
N CYS A 61 -1.66 -20.68 -4.13
CA CYS A 61 -1.96 -19.52 -4.94
C CYS A 61 -2.91 -18.61 -4.20
N PHE A 62 -2.67 -17.31 -4.30
CA PHE A 62 -3.49 -16.29 -3.69
C PHE A 62 -3.68 -15.14 -4.66
N THR A 63 -4.71 -14.34 -4.37
CA THR A 63 -5.06 -13.17 -5.14
C THR A 63 -4.56 -11.94 -4.41
N VAL A 64 -3.74 -11.14 -5.08
CA VAL A 64 -3.29 -9.85 -4.62
C VAL A 64 -4.39 -8.85 -4.92
N LYS A 65 -4.89 -8.18 -3.89
CA LYS A 65 -5.93 -7.16 -4.05
C LYS A 65 -5.36 -5.95 -4.79
N GLU A 66 -6.24 -5.28 -5.52
CA GLU A 66 -5.87 -4.05 -6.20
C GLU A 66 -5.34 -2.99 -5.20
N GLY A 67 -4.41 -2.16 -5.64
CA GLY A 67 -3.81 -1.15 -4.78
C GLY A 67 -2.72 -0.32 -5.46
N TRP A 68 -2.20 0.66 -4.73
CA TRP A 68 -1.02 1.41 -5.13
C TRP A 68 0.24 0.70 -4.67
N ASN A 69 1.08 0.31 -5.63
CA ASN A 69 2.48 0.02 -5.38
C ASN A 69 3.30 1.24 -5.81
N GLN A 70 3.74 2.04 -4.84
CA GLN A 70 4.44 3.31 -5.07
C GLN A 70 3.61 4.25 -5.97
N THR A 71 4.01 4.42 -7.23
CA THR A 71 3.34 5.28 -8.22
C THR A 71 2.54 4.48 -9.26
N LEU A 72 2.46 3.16 -9.11
CA LEU A 72 1.75 2.27 -10.02
C LEU A 72 0.48 1.77 -9.35
N TRP A 73 -0.67 1.96 -10.00
CA TRP A 73 -1.89 1.27 -9.60
C TRP A 73 -1.92 -0.11 -10.25
N VAL A 74 -2.12 -1.14 -9.45
CA VAL A 74 -2.18 -2.53 -9.89
C VAL A 74 -3.58 -3.04 -9.58
N PRO A 75 -4.37 -3.48 -10.56
CA PRO A 75 -5.62 -4.21 -10.34
C PRO A 75 -5.35 -5.56 -9.68
N GLU A 76 -6.44 -6.19 -9.24
CA GLU A 76 -6.39 -7.54 -8.66
C GLU A 76 -5.70 -8.53 -9.63
N HIS A 77 -4.74 -9.31 -9.12
CA HIS A 77 -4.02 -10.32 -9.90
C HIS A 77 -3.66 -11.54 -9.06
N ARG A 78 -3.30 -12.64 -9.72
CA ARG A 78 -3.03 -13.94 -9.05
C ARG A 78 -1.54 -14.24 -9.02
N VAL A 79 -1.08 -14.75 -7.88
CA VAL A 79 0.30 -15.17 -7.65
C VAL A 79 0.30 -16.58 -7.08
N CYS A 80 1.20 -17.43 -7.57
CA CYS A 80 1.38 -18.80 -7.09
C CYS A 80 2.80 -18.98 -6.53
N GLN A 81 2.93 -19.49 -5.32
CA GLN A 81 4.19 -19.74 -4.62
C GLN A 81 4.69 -21.17 -4.84
N TYR A 82 6.01 -21.33 -4.91
CA TYR A 82 6.67 -22.62 -5.10
C TYR A 82 7.78 -22.79 -4.06
N GLU A 83 7.88 -23.98 -3.45
CA GLU A 83 8.92 -24.28 -2.46
C GLU A 83 10.29 -24.51 -3.12
N ASN A 84 10.27 -25.30 -4.21
CA ASN A 84 11.46 -25.88 -4.82
C ASN A 84 11.36 -25.81 -6.34
N SER A 85 11.26 -24.60 -6.89
CA SER A 85 11.30 -24.37 -8.34
C SER A 85 12.66 -23.79 -8.74
N SER A 86 13.24 -24.32 -9.82
CA SER A 86 14.47 -23.80 -10.43
C SER A 86 14.25 -22.49 -11.20
N GLN A 87 12.99 -22.11 -11.45
CA GLN A 87 12.64 -20.94 -12.26
C GLN A 87 12.37 -19.70 -11.41
N GLY A 88 11.99 -19.86 -10.14
CA GLY A 88 11.69 -18.78 -9.21
C GLY A 88 10.86 -19.26 -8.02
N VAL A 89 10.62 -18.38 -7.06
CA VAL A 89 9.82 -18.71 -5.86
C VAL A 89 8.33 -18.40 -6.04
N ALA A 90 7.99 -17.59 -7.05
CA ALA A 90 6.61 -17.29 -7.39
C ALA A 90 6.40 -17.18 -8.91
N TRP A 91 5.23 -17.61 -9.36
CA TRP A 91 4.70 -17.33 -10.68
C TRP A 91 3.64 -16.25 -10.55
N ILE A 92 3.84 -15.13 -11.23
CA ILE A 92 2.86 -14.05 -11.32
C ILE A 92 2.07 -14.22 -12.61
N GLN A 93 0.75 -14.34 -12.49
CA GLN A 93 -0.13 -14.33 -13.65
C GLN A 93 -0.09 -12.94 -14.30
N GLY A 94 -0.14 -12.89 -15.64
CA GLY A 94 -0.11 -11.65 -16.38
C GLY A 94 -1.19 -10.68 -15.90
N TYR A 95 -0.82 -9.42 -15.72
CA TYR A 95 -1.67 -8.39 -15.13
C TYR A 95 -1.46 -7.05 -15.82
N TRP A 96 -2.45 -6.18 -15.72
CA TRP A 96 -2.32 -4.79 -16.14
C TRP A 96 -1.77 -3.95 -15.00
N ASN A 97 -0.98 -2.93 -15.26
CA ASN A 97 -0.74 -1.88 -14.29
C ASN A 97 -0.98 -0.51 -14.93
N CYS A 98 -1.21 0.48 -14.09
CA CYS A 98 -1.42 1.85 -14.51
C CYS A 98 -0.26 2.72 -14.02
N SER A 99 0.56 3.19 -14.95
CA SER A 99 1.68 4.08 -14.65
C SER A 99 1.35 5.56 -14.84
N GLN A 100 0.22 5.86 -15.49
CA GLN A 100 -0.23 7.23 -15.77
C GLN A 100 -1.73 7.35 -15.48
N HIS A 101 -2.08 8.28 -14.60
CA HIS A 101 -3.47 8.57 -14.25
C HIS A 101 -3.75 10.06 -14.16
N ARG A 102 -5.00 10.41 -14.40
CA ARG A 102 -5.54 11.76 -14.20
C ARG A 102 -5.79 11.98 -12.70
N ILE A 103 -5.20 13.02 -12.13
CA ILE A 103 -5.29 13.31 -10.69
C ILE A 103 -6.70 13.74 -10.28
N ASP A 104 -7.39 14.44 -11.16
CA ASP A 104 -8.72 15.02 -11.00
C ASP A 104 -9.85 13.98 -11.03
N SER A 105 -9.71 12.96 -11.88
CA SER A 105 -10.75 11.97 -12.16
C SER A 105 -10.40 10.55 -11.67
N ASN A 106 -9.18 10.34 -11.17
CA ASN A 106 -8.66 9.01 -10.83
C ASN A 106 -8.77 8.01 -11.97
N GLU A 107 -8.67 8.49 -13.20
CA GLU A 107 -8.75 7.65 -14.40
C GLU A 107 -7.37 7.20 -14.83
N CYS A 108 -7.22 5.93 -15.19
CA CYS A 108 -5.99 5.45 -15.80
C CYS A 108 -5.95 5.82 -17.28
N THR A 109 -4.84 6.43 -17.72
CA THR A 109 -4.60 6.76 -19.13
C THR A 109 -3.46 5.96 -19.75
N GLY A 110 -2.66 5.28 -18.92
CA GLY A 110 -1.50 4.49 -19.37
C GLY A 110 -1.52 3.09 -18.80
N TRP A 111 -2.43 2.24 -19.31
CA TRP A 111 -2.44 0.82 -19.01
C TRP A 111 -1.27 0.12 -19.71
N GLU A 112 -0.44 -0.56 -18.92
CA GLU A 112 0.67 -1.37 -19.41
C GLU A 112 0.46 -2.83 -19.00
N TRP A 113 0.63 -3.76 -19.96
CA TRP A 113 0.48 -5.18 -19.71
C TRP A 113 1.81 -5.76 -19.23
N LYS A 114 1.79 -6.40 -18.06
CA LYS A 114 2.87 -7.21 -17.54
C LYS A 114 2.58 -8.68 -17.88
N PRO A 115 3.39 -9.31 -18.75
CA PRO A 115 3.17 -10.70 -19.12
C PRO A 115 3.39 -11.63 -17.92
N PRO A 116 2.84 -12.85 -17.94
CA PRO A 116 3.12 -13.86 -16.91
C PRO A 116 4.62 -14.13 -16.80
N HIS A 117 5.15 -14.20 -15.58
CA HIS A 117 6.58 -14.39 -15.35
C HIS A 117 6.89 -15.03 -14.00
N TRP A 118 8.12 -15.53 -13.89
CA TRP A 118 8.71 -15.97 -12.64
C TRP A 118 9.32 -14.80 -11.89
N GLU A 119 9.04 -14.75 -10.59
CA GLU A 119 9.73 -13.89 -9.66
C GLU A 119 10.75 -14.70 -8.85
N PRO A 120 12.03 -14.28 -8.82
CA PRO A 120 13.09 -14.97 -8.09
C PRO A 120 12.97 -14.78 -6.57
N THR A 121 12.27 -13.74 -6.11
CA THR A 121 12.02 -13.47 -4.70
C THR A 121 10.54 -13.22 -4.47
N PHE A 122 10.08 -13.46 -3.24
CA PHE A 122 8.68 -13.25 -2.90
C PHE A 122 8.47 -11.78 -2.55
N ALA A 123 8.28 -10.96 -3.59
CA ALA A 123 7.79 -9.59 -3.45
C ALA A 123 6.35 -9.56 -3.97
N VAL A 124 5.40 -9.42 -3.05
CA VAL A 124 3.98 -9.23 -3.39
C VAL A 124 3.77 -7.73 -3.51
N PHE A 125 3.27 -7.28 -4.66
CA PHE A 125 3.11 -5.88 -5.02
C PHE A 125 1.65 -5.48 -5.17
#